data_AF-A0A2G9ZQZ3-F1
#
_entry.id   AF-A0A2G9ZQZ3-F1
#
_cell.length_a   1.000
_cell.length_b   1.000
_cell.length_c   1.000
_cell.angle_alpha   90.00
_cell.angle_beta   90.00
_cell.angle_gamma   90.00
#
_symmetry.space_group_name_H-M   'P 1'
#
loop_
_entity.id
_entity.type
_entity.pdbx_description
1 polymer ?
#
loop_
_entity_poly.entity_id
_entity_poly.type
_entity_poly.pdbx_seq_one_letter_code
_entity_poly.pdbx_strand_id
1 'polypeptide(L)'
;MYRAPNSKEWKPVSWDWAIEEIAKRVKATRDATFEAKNDKGQAVNRTTAIASVGSAAMDNEECWIYQTLLRAMGLVYIEHQARLCHSSTVAALAESFGRGAMTNHWIDVKNADVILIMGSNAAENHPISFRWITEAQKNGSTLISVDPRFTRSSSKADIYAPLRSGTDIPFLGGMIKYILDNKLFHEEYVLNYTNASFIVNDAFGFSDGLFAGYDEKKRSYDKSKWGFAVDEKGVPKRDPSLKNPRCVLNLLKKHYDRYTLKKVSEVTGTPEANLLEVYKAYSATGKPDKAATIMYAMGWTQHTVGVQNIRAMCMIQLLLGNMGIAGGGVNALRGESNVQGSTDHALLFHLLPGYLPMPSASIGSLATYNEKYTPKSNDPRSANWWQNRPKYTASLLKSFFGDKATAENDFGYNWLPKIDDGKPYSWLDIFDAMYNGKIKGFFAWGQNPACSGVNSNKTRKAMAKLDWMVNVNLFDNETGSFWRGPGMDPANIKTEVFMLPACVSV
;
A
#
# COMPACT_ATOMS: atom_id res chain seq x y z
N MET A 1 1.98 -29.75 -15.56
CA MET A 1 0.80 -30.63 -15.37
C MET A 1 -0.44 -29.94 -15.94
N TYR A 2 -1.37 -30.70 -16.51
CA TYR A 2 -2.62 -30.19 -17.08
C TYR A 2 -3.82 -30.95 -16.52
N ARG A 3 -4.90 -30.23 -16.19
CA ARG A 3 -6.19 -30.78 -15.77
C ARG A 3 -7.25 -30.33 -16.75
N ALA A 4 -7.83 -31.30 -17.46
CA ALA A 4 -8.94 -31.09 -18.39
C ALA A 4 -10.25 -30.75 -17.65
N PRO A 5 -11.24 -30.15 -18.32
CA PRO A 5 -12.57 -29.92 -17.74
C PRO A 5 -13.14 -31.22 -17.17
N ASN A 6 -13.79 -31.13 -16.00
CA ASN A 6 -14.43 -32.25 -15.31
C ASN A 6 -13.49 -33.40 -14.87
N SER A 7 -12.19 -33.33 -15.17
CA SER A 7 -11.20 -34.34 -14.77
C SER A 7 -10.97 -34.37 -13.26
N LYS A 8 -10.67 -35.57 -12.74
CA LYS A 8 -10.26 -35.82 -11.35
C LYS A 8 -8.75 -35.95 -11.18
N GLU A 9 -8.00 -35.90 -12.28
CA GLU A 9 -6.57 -36.22 -12.30
C GLU A 9 -5.77 -35.18 -13.09
N TRP A 10 -4.52 -35.02 -12.68
CA TRP A 10 -3.52 -34.31 -13.44
C TRP A 10 -2.93 -35.21 -14.52
N LYS A 11 -2.65 -34.63 -15.69
CA LYS A 11 -1.88 -35.24 -16.76
C LYS A 11 -0.53 -34.53 -16.94
N PRO A 12 0.60 -35.25 -16.91
CA PRO A 12 1.89 -34.70 -17.34
C PRO A 12 1.85 -34.32 -18.82
N VAL A 13 2.41 -33.17 -19.15
CA VAL A 13 2.46 -32.62 -20.52
C VAL A 13 3.81 -31.95 -20.73
N SER A 14 4.25 -31.83 -21.99
CA SER A 14 5.47 -31.08 -22.32
C SER A 14 5.27 -29.57 -22.12
N TRP A 15 6.37 -28.85 -21.95
CA TRP A 15 6.36 -27.38 -21.88
C TRP A 15 5.81 -26.74 -23.14
N ASP A 16 6.26 -27.20 -24.32
CA ASP A 16 5.81 -26.66 -25.61
C ASP A 16 4.29 -26.75 -25.75
N TRP A 17 3.72 -27.91 -25.43
CA TRP A 17 2.28 -28.12 -25.47
C TRP A 17 1.56 -27.19 -24.48
N ALA A 18 2.05 -27.09 -23.24
CA ALA A 18 1.41 -26.26 -22.23
C ALA A 18 1.42 -24.77 -22.63
N ILE A 19 2.56 -24.26 -23.12
CA ILE A 19 2.71 -22.85 -23.55
C ILE A 19 1.80 -22.58 -24.74
N GLU A 20 1.79 -23.46 -25.75
CA GLU A 20 0.97 -23.30 -26.94
C GLU A 20 -0.53 -23.29 -26.59
N GLU A 21 -0.99 -24.21 -25.75
CA GLU A 21 -2.39 -24.29 -25.35
C GLU A 21 -2.82 -23.09 -24.51
N ILE A 22 -1.97 -22.64 -23.57
CA ILE A 22 -2.20 -21.41 -22.80
C ILE A 22 -2.30 -20.20 -23.74
N ALA A 23 -1.38 -20.06 -24.69
CA ALA A 23 -1.37 -18.95 -25.64
C ALA A 23 -2.66 -18.93 -26.48
N LYS A 24 -3.15 -20.10 -26.93
CA LYS A 24 -4.46 -20.22 -27.60
C LYS A 24 -5.60 -19.74 -26.71
N ARG A 25 -5.61 -20.08 -25.41
CA ARG A 25 -6.67 -19.65 -24.47
C ARG A 25 -6.63 -18.15 -24.22
N VAL A 26 -5.44 -17.61 -23.98
CA VAL A 26 -5.22 -16.17 -23.82
C VAL A 26 -5.69 -15.41 -25.05
N LYS A 27 -5.28 -15.83 -26.25
CA LYS A 27 -5.69 -15.20 -27.50
C LYS A 27 -7.21 -15.25 -27.69
N ALA A 28 -7.82 -16.43 -27.55
CA ALA A 28 -9.26 -16.60 -27.71
C ALA A 28 -10.06 -15.73 -26.72
N THR A 29 -9.69 -15.73 -25.44
CA THR A 29 -10.34 -14.88 -24.43
C THR A 29 -10.13 -13.41 -24.72
N ARG A 30 -8.90 -12.99 -25.07
CA ARG A 30 -8.61 -11.59 -25.39
C ARG A 30 -9.41 -11.12 -26.60
N ASP A 31 -9.36 -11.84 -27.72
CA ASP A 31 -10.05 -11.45 -28.96
C ASP A 31 -11.57 -11.32 -28.76
N ALA A 32 -12.17 -12.21 -27.95
CA ALA A 32 -13.59 -12.17 -27.64
C ALA A 32 -14.00 -11.04 -26.66
N THR A 33 -13.04 -10.45 -25.92
CA THR A 33 -13.33 -9.54 -24.80
C THR A 33 -12.54 -8.24 -24.84
N PHE A 34 -11.81 -7.98 -25.92
CA PHE A 34 -11.00 -6.78 -26.05
C PHE A 34 -11.89 -5.55 -26.26
N GLU A 35 -11.77 -4.59 -25.36
CA GLU A 35 -12.44 -3.30 -25.39
C GLU A 35 -11.48 -2.28 -26.00
N ALA A 36 -11.68 -1.93 -27.28
CA ALA A 36 -10.97 -0.78 -27.87
C ALA A 36 -11.48 0.54 -27.26
N LYS A 37 -12.79 0.63 -27.04
CA LYS A 37 -13.48 1.75 -26.39
C LYS A 37 -14.38 1.24 -25.26
N ASN A 38 -14.56 2.05 -24.22
CA ASN A 38 -15.57 1.79 -23.18
C ASN A 38 -16.96 2.30 -23.61
N ASP A 39 -17.97 2.09 -22.76
CA ASP A 39 -19.37 2.51 -23.01
C ASP A 39 -19.54 4.04 -23.19
N LYS A 40 -18.54 4.84 -22.80
CA LYS A 40 -18.50 6.29 -23.00
C LYS A 40 -17.79 6.69 -24.31
N GLY A 41 -17.40 5.74 -25.14
CA GLY A 41 -16.67 5.96 -26.40
C GLY A 41 -15.19 6.33 -26.22
N GLN A 42 -14.64 6.26 -25.00
CA GLN A 42 -13.25 6.60 -24.71
C GLN A 42 -12.33 5.43 -25.04
N ALA A 43 -11.18 5.70 -25.66
CA ALA A 43 -10.22 4.66 -26.02
C ALA A 43 -9.51 4.06 -24.79
N VAL A 44 -9.71 2.77 -24.56
CA VAL A 44 -9.21 2.06 -23.35
C VAL A 44 -8.31 0.86 -23.64
N ASN A 45 -8.35 0.28 -24.85
CA ASN A 45 -7.45 -0.79 -25.31
C ASN A 45 -7.12 -1.86 -24.25
N ARG A 46 -8.15 -2.48 -23.67
CA ARG A 46 -7.99 -3.40 -22.54
C ARG A 46 -8.79 -4.69 -22.71
N THR A 47 -8.50 -5.69 -21.89
CA THR A 47 -9.42 -6.79 -21.58
C THR A 47 -9.68 -6.82 -20.08
N THR A 48 -10.94 -7.00 -19.71
CA THR A 48 -11.40 -7.12 -18.33
C THR A 48 -11.76 -8.55 -17.94
N ALA A 49 -11.63 -9.50 -18.86
CA ALA A 49 -11.99 -10.92 -18.67
C ALA A 49 -10.81 -11.82 -18.28
N ILE A 50 -9.59 -11.28 -18.24
CA ILE A 50 -8.39 -11.97 -17.76
C ILE A 50 -7.84 -11.19 -16.56
N ALA A 51 -7.55 -11.91 -15.48
CA ALA A 51 -6.93 -11.34 -14.29
C ALA A 51 -5.62 -12.05 -13.95
N SER A 52 -4.73 -11.35 -13.24
CA SER A 52 -3.48 -11.89 -12.72
C SER A 52 -3.31 -11.52 -11.25
N VAL A 53 -2.83 -12.48 -10.47
CA VAL A 53 -2.24 -12.26 -9.15
C VAL A 53 -0.80 -12.75 -9.10
N GLY A 54 0.11 -11.88 -8.65
CA GLY A 54 1.50 -12.19 -8.27
C GLY A 54 2.59 -11.56 -9.13
N SER A 55 3.86 -11.60 -8.70
CA SER A 55 4.32 -12.05 -7.37
C SER A 55 5.45 -11.20 -6.81
N ALA A 56 5.41 -10.99 -5.48
CA ALA A 56 6.52 -10.48 -4.68
C ALA A 56 7.65 -11.50 -4.44
N ALA A 57 7.49 -12.74 -4.89
CA ALA A 57 8.50 -13.80 -4.80
C ALA A 57 9.37 -13.93 -6.06
N MET A 58 9.03 -13.19 -7.13
CA MET A 58 9.82 -13.14 -8.36
C MET A 58 10.94 -12.11 -8.24
N ASP A 59 11.97 -12.29 -9.06
CA ASP A 59 13.05 -11.31 -9.21
C ASP A 59 12.51 -10.02 -9.85
N ASN A 60 13.29 -8.93 -9.78
CA ASN A 60 12.87 -7.64 -10.32
C ASN A 60 12.70 -7.69 -11.84
N GLU A 61 13.64 -8.35 -12.51
CA GLU A 61 13.66 -8.55 -13.95
C GLU A 61 12.42 -9.34 -14.39
N GLU A 62 12.07 -10.40 -13.65
CA GLU A 62 10.86 -11.18 -13.87
C GLU A 62 9.59 -10.35 -13.63
N CYS A 63 9.54 -9.55 -12.55
CA CYS A 63 8.43 -8.65 -12.28
C CYS A 63 8.23 -7.64 -13.42
N TRP A 64 9.31 -7.07 -13.95
CA TRP A 64 9.29 -6.13 -15.06
C TRP A 64 8.79 -6.78 -16.35
N ILE A 65 9.31 -7.96 -16.71
CA ILE A 65 8.88 -8.72 -17.89
C ILE A 65 7.40 -9.10 -17.75
N TYR A 66 7.00 -9.60 -16.57
CA TYR A 66 5.64 -10.05 -16.31
C TYR A 66 4.64 -8.91 -16.40
N GLN A 67 4.90 -7.78 -15.74
CA GLN A 67 4.06 -6.59 -15.83
C GLN A 67 3.92 -6.14 -17.29
N THR A 68 5.03 -6.10 -18.04
CA THR A 68 5.05 -5.63 -19.43
C THR A 68 4.20 -6.55 -20.31
N LEU A 69 4.35 -7.87 -20.15
CA LEU A 69 3.56 -8.88 -20.85
C LEU A 69 2.05 -8.72 -20.58
N LEU A 70 1.65 -8.61 -19.31
CA LEU A 70 0.24 -8.46 -18.94
C LEU A 70 -0.37 -7.19 -19.53
N ARG A 71 0.34 -6.05 -19.46
CA ARG A 71 -0.14 -4.78 -20.01
C ARG A 71 -0.15 -4.78 -21.54
N ALA A 72 0.82 -5.41 -22.21
CA ALA A 72 0.82 -5.58 -23.66
C ALA A 72 -0.39 -6.39 -24.15
N MET A 73 -0.85 -7.36 -23.36
CA MET A 73 -2.11 -8.08 -23.62
C MET A 73 -3.36 -7.24 -23.32
N GLY A 74 -3.22 -6.08 -22.68
CA GLY A 74 -4.31 -5.17 -22.33
C GLY A 74 -4.93 -5.42 -20.95
N LEU A 75 -4.29 -6.19 -20.06
CA LEU A 75 -4.87 -6.48 -18.75
C LEU A 75 -4.88 -5.22 -17.86
N VAL A 76 -5.96 -5.09 -17.08
CA VAL A 76 -6.12 -4.07 -16.04
C VAL A 76 -6.31 -4.67 -14.64
N TYR A 77 -6.79 -5.92 -14.55
CA TYR A 77 -6.84 -6.69 -13.32
C TYR A 77 -5.48 -7.35 -13.05
N ILE A 78 -4.53 -6.54 -12.56
CA ILE A 78 -3.17 -6.97 -12.22
C ILE A 78 -2.91 -6.58 -10.78
N GLU A 79 -2.76 -7.57 -9.90
CA GLU A 79 -2.53 -7.32 -8.48
C GLU A 79 -1.48 -8.29 -7.93
N HIS A 80 -0.97 -8.00 -6.73
CA HIS A 80 -0.11 -8.94 -6.01
C HIS A 80 -0.21 -8.72 -4.50
N GLN A 81 0.66 -9.38 -3.72
CA GLN A 81 0.66 -9.38 -2.26
C GLN A 81 0.69 -7.98 -1.62
N ALA A 82 1.31 -6.97 -2.25
CA ALA A 82 1.32 -5.62 -1.69
C ALA A 82 -0.08 -4.99 -1.55
N ARG A 83 -1.10 -5.45 -2.28
CA ARG A 83 -2.49 -4.99 -2.08
C ARG A 83 -2.96 -5.28 -0.66
N LEU A 84 -2.71 -6.51 -0.20
CA LEU A 84 -3.17 -7.00 1.09
C LEU A 84 -2.29 -6.52 2.25
N CYS A 85 -1.01 -6.25 1.96
CA CYS A 85 -0.02 -5.90 2.99
C CYS A 85 0.28 -4.39 3.05
N HIS A 86 0.93 -3.80 2.03
CA HIS A 86 1.57 -2.48 2.15
C HIS A 86 0.90 -1.33 1.40
N SER A 87 -0.17 -1.55 0.65
CA SER A 87 -0.82 -0.45 -0.09
C SER A 87 -1.29 0.69 0.84
N SER A 88 -1.76 0.36 2.05
CA SER A 88 -2.11 1.34 3.09
C SER A 88 -0.88 2.14 3.56
N THR A 89 0.28 1.48 3.71
CA THR A 89 1.57 2.13 4.01
C THR A 89 1.94 3.15 2.94
N VAL A 90 1.88 2.75 1.66
CA VAL A 90 2.26 3.65 0.56
C VAL A 90 1.38 4.91 0.57
N ALA A 91 0.06 4.75 0.72
CA ALA A 91 -0.86 5.88 0.79
C ALA A 91 -0.57 6.81 1.98
N ALA A 92 -0.29 6.27 3.16
CA ALA A 92 -0.03 7.05 4.36
C ALA A 92 1.33 7.77 4.33
N LEU A 93 2.41 7.05 4.00
CA LEU A 93 3.77 7.60 4.01
C LEU A 93 3.98 8.57 2.85
N ALA A 94 3.40 8.33 1.68
CA ALA A 94 3.50 9.25 0.56
C ALA A 94 2.85 10.60 0.86
N GLU A 95 1.70 10.60 1.55
CA GLU A 95 1.05 11.83 2.03
C GLU A 95 1.88 12.54 3.11
N SER A 96 2.55 11.79 3.99
CA SER A 96 3.34 12.36 5.09
C SER A 96 4.70 12.90 4.65
N PHE A 97 5.39 12.19 3.76
CA PHE A 97 6.82 12.34 3.50
C PHE A 97 7.17 12.41 2.00
N GLY A 98 6.18 12.26 1.12
CA GLY A 98 6.35 12.24 -0.34
C GLY A 98 6.74 10.89 -0.95
N ARG A 99 7.02 9.85 -0.14
CA ARG A 99 7.32 8.48 -0.59
C ARG A 99 6.68 7.41 0.30
N GLY A 100 6.38 6.25 -0.30
CA GLY A 100 5.72 5.12 0.36
C GLY A 100 6.64 4.09 1.04
N ALA A 101 7.96 4.22 0.89
CA ALA A 101 8.95 3.22 1.31
C ALA A 101 9.22 3.23 2.84
N MET A 102 9.86 2.17 3.34
CA MET A 102 10.54 2.21 4.64
C MET A 102 11.58 3.35 4.61
N THR A 103 11.64 4.16 5.68
CA THR A 103 12.41 5.42 5.63
C THR A 103 13.88 5.24 5.97
N ASN A 104 14.20 4.25 6.80
CA ASN A 104 15.55 3.88 7.19
C ASN A 104 15.82 2.43 6.74
N HIS A 105 16.75 1.72 7.38
CA HIS A 105 17.08 0.33 7.04
C HIS A 105 17.39 -0.50 8.29
N TRP A 106 17.46 -1.83 8.13
CA TRP A 106 17.57 -2.78 9.23
C TRP A 106 18.69 -2.50 10.23
N ILE A 107 19.89 -2.22 9.72
CA ILE A 107 21.09 -2.02 10.54
C ILE A 107 20.97 -0.74 11.38
N ASP A 108 20.28 0.28 10.86
CA ASP A 108 20.15 1.58 11.52
C ASP A 108 19.32 1.53 12.80
N VAL A 109 18.47 0.50 12.97
CA VAL A 109 17.67 0.28 14.19
C VAL A 109 18.56 0.22 15.44
N LYS A 110 19.81 -0.24 15.32
CA LYS A 110 20.77 -0.32 16.44
C LYS A 110 21.10 1.05 17.08
N ASN A 111 20.81 2.15 16.37
CA ASN A 111 21.12 3.50 16.79
C ASN A 111 19.96 4.17 17.57
N ALA A 112 18.81 3.50 17.70
CA ALA A 112 17.63 4.06 18.36
C ALA A 112 17.78 4.10 19.89
N ASP A 113 17.38 5.19 20.54
CA ASP A 113 17.22 5.26 22.00
C ASP A 113 15.91 4.63 22.48
N VAL A 114 14.89 4.64 21.62
CA VAL A 114 13.60 3.98 21.89
C VAL A 114 13.09 3.29 20.63
N ILE A 115 12.71 2.02 20.77
CA ILE A 115 12.13 1.23 19.69
C ILE A 115 10.70 0.89 20.08
N LEU A 116 9.72 1.36 19.29
CA LEU A 116 8.33 0.93 19.43
C LEU A 116 8.01 -0.13 18.39
N ILE A 117 7.64 -1.32 18.83
CA ILE A 117 7.03 -2.36 18.02
C ILE A 117 5.52 -2.31 18.26
N MET A 118 4.77 -1.81 17.29
CA MET A 118 3.32 -1.72 17.34
C MET A 118 2.74 -2.03 15.97
N GLY A 119 1.78 -2.96 15.89
CA GLY A 119 1.32 -3.49 14.60
C GLY A 119 2.36 -4.38 13.90
N SER A 120 3.30 -4.95 14.64
CA SER A 120 4.31 -5.91 14.16
C SER A 120 4.67 -6.93 15.26
N ASN A 121 5.14 -8.09 14.84
CA ASN A 121 5.77 -9.08 15.69
C ASN A 121 7.15 -9.45 15.11
N ALA A 122 8.07 -8.49 15.14
CA ALA A 122 9.33 -8.56 14.41
C ALA A 122 10.23 -9.75 14.84
N ALA A 123 10.14 -10.24 16.08
CA ALA A 123 10.92 -11.40 16.52
C ALA A 123 10.52 -12.70 15.78
N GLU A 124 9.28 -12.78 15.29
CA GLU A 124 8.78 -13.97 14.58
C GLU A 124 8.78 -13.76 13.07
N ASN A 125 8.39 -12.57 12.63
CA ASN A 125 8.16 -12.29 11.21
C ASN A 125 9.37 -11.67 10.51
N HIS A 126 10.30 -11.11 11.28
CA HIS A 126 11.56 -10.51 10.80
C HIS A 126 12.72 -10.89 11.73
N PRO A 127 12.94 -12.17 12.06
CA PRO A 127 13.75 -12.59 13.20
C PRO A 127 15.20 -12.06 13.16
N ILE A 128 15.78 -11.93 11.97
CA ILE A 128 17.15 -11.40 11.82
C ILE A 128 17.22 -9.89 12.09
N SER A 129 16.11 -9.14 11.92
CA SER A 129 16.04 -7.73 12.32
C SER A 129 16.23 -7.56 13.83
N PHE A 130 15.83 -8.58 14.63
CA PHE A 130 15.95 -8.56 16.08
C PHE A 130 17.40 -8.55 16.58
N ARG A 131 18.36 -8.92 15.73
CA ARG A 131 19.80 -8.68 16.00
C ARG A 131 20.05 -7.20 16.29
N TRP A 132 19.54 -6.30 15.45
CA TRP A 132 19.80 -4.86 15.57
C TRP A 132 19.01 -4.22 16.71
N ILE A 133 17.81 -4.73 17.00
CA ILE A 133 17.06 -4.35 18.21
C ILE A 133 17.84 -4.74 19.46
N THR A 134 18.39 -5.96 19.51
CA THR A 134 19.21 -6.43 20.64
C THR A 134 20.46 -5.58 20.81
N GLU A 135 21.13 -5.20 19.72
CA GLU A 135 22.28 -4.27 19.78
C GLU A 135 21.87 -2.89 20.31
N ALA A 136 20.70 -2.37 19.94
CA ALA A 136 20.18 -1.13 20.52
C ALA A 136 19.95 -1.26 22.03
N GLN A 137 19.32 -2.35 22.48
CA GLN A 137 19.05 -2.59 23.91
C GLN A 137 20.35 -2.70 24.73
N LYS A 138 21.39 -3.36 24.19
CA LYS A 138 22.73 -3.39 24.82
C LYS A 138 23.33 -1.99 24.99
N ASN A 139 22.99 -1.05 24.11
CA ASN A 139 23.40 0.35 24.17
C ASN A 139 22.46 1.23 25.00
N GLY A 140 21.51 0.64 25.73
CA GLY A 140 20.57 1.35 26.60
C GLY A 140 19.25 1.75 25.95
N SER A 141 18.95 1.27 24.74
CA SER A 141 17.65 1.50 24.09
C SER A 141 16.52 0.85 24.87
N THR A 142 15.38 1.54 24.97
CA THR A 142 14.14 0.95 25.52
C THR A 142 13.32 0.31 24.40
N LEU A 143 13.03 -0.99 24.52
CA LEU A 143 12.14 -1.71 23.62
C LEU A 143 10.71 -1.74 24.17
N ILE A 144 9.78 -1.22 23.40
CA ILE A 144 8.35 -1.18 23.71
C ILE A 144 7.61 -2.12 22.75
N SER A 145 6.77 -3.02 23.27
CA SER A 145 5.86 -3.86 22.51
C SER A 145 4.41 -3.51 22.82
N VAL A 146 3.65 -3.11 21.80
CA VAL A 146 2.22 -2.80 21.91
C VAL A 146 1.45 -3.73 20.97
N ASP A 147 0.83 -4.77 21.54
CA ASP A 147 0.16 -5.83 20.78
C ASP A 147 -1.01 -6.43 21.61
N PRO A 148 -2.16 -6.79 21.00
CA PRO A 148 -3.25 -7.49 21.69
C PRO A 148 -2.84 -8.80 22.37
N ARG A 149 -1.69 -9.37 21.99
CA ARG A 149 -1.15 -10.62 22.51
C ARG A 149 0.23 -10.39 23.10
N PHE A 150 0.58 -11.18 24.10
CA PHE A 150 1.98 -11.29 24.53
C PHE A 150 2.72 -12.23 23.57
N THR A 151 3.60 -11.68 22.74
CA THR A 151 4.30 -12.39 21.65
C THR A 151 5.75 -12.71 22.00
N ARG A 152 6.49 -13.38 21.10
CA ARG A 152 7.95 -13.51 21.27
C ARG A 152 8.66 -12.16 21.22
N SER A 153 8.15 -11.17 20.47
CA SER A 153 8.66 -9.80 20.53
C SER A 153 8.42 -9.19 21.92
N SER A 154 7.23 -9.38 22.47
CA SER A 154 6.87 -8.89 23.81
C SER A 154 7.73 -9.52 24.91
N SER A 155 8.13 -10.78 24.77
CA SER A 155 9.03 -11.46 25.71
C SER A 155 10.44 -10.85 25.81
N LYS A 156 10.82 -10.00 24.86
CA LYS A 156 12.10 -9.30 24.81
C LYS A 156 11.98 -7.82 25.12
N ALA A 157 10.75 -7.30 25.20
CA ALA A 157 10.49 -5.89 25.41
C ALA A 157 10.67 -5.52 26.89
N ASP A 158 11.19 -4.32 27.11
CA ASP A 158 11.28 -3.72 28.44
C ASP A 158 9.88 -3.28 28.91
N ILE A 159 9.04 -2.81 27.98
CA ILE A 159 7.65 -2.41 28.22
C ILE A 159 6.72 -3.19 27.31
N TYR A 160 5.72 -3.86 27.88
CA TYR A 160 4.60 -4.44 27.14
C TYR A 160 3.28 -3.75 27.51
N ALA A 161 2.55 -3.29 26.50
CA ALA A 161 1.21 -2.74 26.69
C ALA A 161 0.19 -3.49 25.80
N PRO A 162 -0.82 -4.15 26.39
CA PRO A 162 -1.89 -4.76 25.61
C PRO A 162 -2.80 -3.67 25.02
N LEU A 163 -3.36 -3.90 23.84
CA LEU A 163 -4.46 -3.10 23.31
C LEU A 163 -5.48 -3.97 22.57
N ARG A 164 -6.72 -3.50 22.49
CA ARG A 164 -7.77 -4.12 21.67
C ARG A 164 -7.49 -3.92 20.19
N SER A 165 -7.65 -4.97 19.39
CA SER A 165 -7.48 -4.90 17.94
C SER A 165 -8.38 -3.82 17.31
N GLY A 166 -7.81 -2.99 16.43
CA GLY A 166 -8.53 -1.91 15.74
C GLY A 166 -8.65 -0.61 16.54
N THR A 167 -7.93 -0.47 17.65
CA THR A 167 -7.94 0.74 18.52
C THR A 167 -6.62 1.49 18.56
N ASP A 168 -5.79 1.29 17.53
CA ASP A 168 -4.48 1.91 17.38
C ASP A 168 -4.55 3.45 17.27
N ILE A 169 -5.51 4.00 16.52
CA ILE A 169 -5.72 5.46 16.42
C ILE A 169 -6.00 6.10 17.79
N PRO A 170 -6.91 5.57 18.64
CA PRO A 170 -7.05 6.03 20.02
C PRO A 170 -5.73 6.07 20.80
N PHE A 171 -4.93 5.00 20.75
CA PHE A 171 -3.63 4.93 21.41
C PHE A 171 -2.67 6.02 20.89
N LEU A 172 -2.46 6.08 19.57
CA LEU A 172 -1.55 7.06 18.96
C LEU A 172 -2.05 8.49 19.11
N GLY A 173 -3.37 8.70 19.06
CA GLY A 173 -4.00 10.00 19.30
C GLY A 173 -3.82 10.50 20.73
N GLY A 174 -3.86 9.59 21.71
CA GLY A 174 -3.47 9.88 23.09
C GLY A 174 -2.02 10.30 23.21
N MET A 175 -1.10 9.61 22.52
CA MET A 175 0.31 9.98 22.48
C MET A 175 0.53 11.36 21.84
N ILE A 176 -0.16 11.67 20.73
CA ILE A 176 -0.12 13.00 20.10
C ILE A 176 -0.58 14.07 21.09
N LYS A 177 -1.72 13.86 21.77
CA LYS A 177 -2.19 14.79 22.81
C LYS A 177 -1.16 14.96 23.92
N TYR A 178 -0.59 13.86 24.43
CA TYR A 178 0.41 13.89 25.49
C TYR A 178 1.66 14.69 25.08
N ILE A 179 2.17 14.50 23.87
CA ILE A 179 3.31 15.25 23.33
C ILE A 179 3.00 16.75 23.25
N LEU A 180 1.80 17.11 22.75
CA LEU A 180 1.40 18.50 22.56
C LEU A 180 1.13 19.23 23.88
N ASP A 181 0.42 18.59 24.82
CA ASP A 181 0.07 19.17 26.12
C ASP A 181 1.31 19.41 26.98
N ASN A 182 2.30 18.52 26.91
CA ASN A 182 3.54 18.60 27.69
C ASN A 182 4.69 19.30 26.95
N LYS A 183 4.46 19.82 25.73
CA LYS A 183 5.47 20.49 24.90
C LYS A 183 6.73 19.64 24.69
N LEU A 184 6.54 18.35 24.41
CA LEU A 184 7.62 17.39 24.20
C LEU A 184 8.04 17.26 22.72
N PHE A 185 7.46 18.07 21.83
CA PHE A 185 7.81 18.07 20.41
C PHE A 185 9.08 18.91 20.16
N HIS A 186 9.85 18.54 19.14
CA HIS A 186 11.05 19.26 18.73
C HIS A 186 10.65 20.56 18.01
N GLU A 187 10.64 21.69 18.73
CA GLU A 187 10.07 22.96 18.24
C GLU A 187 10.67 23.44 16.90
N GLU A 188 12.00 23.47 16.80
CA GLU A 188 12.69 23.90 15.57
C GLU A 188 12.39 22.98 14.38
N TYR A 189 12.42 21.67 14.58
CA TYR A 189 12.08 20.70 13.54
C TYR A 189 10.63 20.89 13.08
N VAL A 190 9.69 20.96 14.03
CA VAL A 190 8.26 21.12 13.75
C VAL A 190 8.01 22.39 12.96
N LEU A 191 8.62 23.51 13.35
CA LEU A 191 8.42 24.80 12.69
C LEU A 191 8.95 24.80 11.25
N ASN A 192 10.13 24.21 11.01
CA ASN A 192 10.87 24.39 9.76
C ASN A 192 10.65 23.25 8.75
N TYR A 193 10.41 22.02 9.20
CA TYR A 193 10.39 20.82 8.35
C TYR A 193 9.04 20.13 8.27
N THR A 194 8.04 20.66 8.98
CA THR A 194 6.65 20.24 8.84
C THR A 194 5.79 21.37 8.29
N ASN A 195 4.51 21.09 8.03
CA ASN A 195 3.54 22.11 7.66
C ASN A 195 2.86 22.77 8.86
N ALA A 196 3.41 22.66 10.09
CA ALA A 196 2.83 23.20 11.32
C ALA A 196 2.40 24.68 11.22
N SER A 197 3.19 25.50 10.53
CA SER A 197 2.95 26.94 10.34
C SER A 197 1.96 27.25 9.20
N PHE A 198 1.60 26.28 8.35
CA PHE A 198 0.74 26.51 7.20
C PHE A 198 -0.67 26.83 7.68
N ILE A 199 -1.33 27.79 7.03
CA ILE A 199 -2.68 28.25 7.38
C ILE A 199 -3.69 27.45 6.57
N VAL A 200 -4.57 26.69 7.25
CA VAL A 200 -5.65 25.95 6.61
C VAL A 200 -6.81 26.89 6.27
N ASN A 201 -7.40 26.75 5.08
CA ASN A 201 -8.49 27.61 4.63
C ASN A 201 -9.72 27.52 5.53
N ASP A 202 -10.61 28.52 5.53
CA ASP A 202 -11.73 28.58 6.49
C ASP A 202 -12.82 27.52 6.25
N ALA A 203 -12.84 26.90 5.06
CA ALA A 203 -13.81 25.84 4.74
C ALA A 203 -13.54 24.53 5.50
N PHE A 204 -12.32 24.33 6.01
CA PHE A 204 -12.00 23.15 6.82
C PHE A 204 -12.64 23.24 8.20
N GLY A 205 -13.30 22.15 8.57
CA GLY A 205 -13.91 21.94 9.88
C GLY A 205 -14.03 20.46 10.20
N PHE A 206 -14.29 20.17 11.48
CA PHE A 206 -14.55 18.82 11.99
C PHE A 206 -15.58 18.92 13.10
N SER A 207 -16.66 18.14 13.00
CA SER A 207 -17.72 18.07 13.99
C SER A 207 -18.31 16.67 14.00
N ASP A 208 -18.56 16.15 15.20
CA ASP A 208 -19.25 14.87 15.43
C ASP A 208 -18.73 13.70 14.55
N GLY A 209 -17.41 13.53 14.51
CA GLY A 209 -16.79 12.43 13.75
C GLY A 209 -16.66 12.67 12.24
N LEU A 210 -17.20 13.77 11.70
CA LEU A 210 -17.17 14.08 10.28
C LEU A 210 -16.37 15.36 9.99
N PHE A 211 -15.51 15.29 8.97
CA PHE A 211 -14.88 16.48 8.41
C PHE A 211 -15.85 17.27 7.53
N ALA A 212 -15.55 18.55 7.29
CA ALA A 212 -16.29 19.38 6.35
C ALA A 212 -16.28 18.75 4.95
N GLY A 213 -17.42 18.81 4.25
CA GLY A 213 -17.55 18.31 2.88
C GLY A 213 -18.03 16.87 2.76
N TYR A 214 -18.55 16.25 3.83
CA TYR A 214 -19.15 14.93 3.75
C TYR A 214 -20.44 14.94 2.91
N ASP A 215 -20.52 14.06 1.91
CA ASP A 215 -21.72 13.73 1.15
C ASP A 215 -22.22 12.36 1.66
N GLU A 216 -23.34 12.36 2.39
CA GLU A 216 -23.92 11.16 3.01
C GLU A 216 -24.36 10.12 1.96
N LYS A 217 -24.92 10.56 0.82
CA LYS A 217 -25.41 9.66 -0.22
C LYS A 217 -24.26 8.93 -0.91
N LYS A 218 -23.17 9.64 -1.19
CA LYS A 218 -21.97 9.06 -1.82
C LYS A 218 -21.01 8.43 -0.82
N ARG A 219 -21.19 8.71 0.47
CA ARG A 219 -20.27 8.37 1.57
C ARG A 219 -18.83 8.78 1.24
N SER A 220 -18.68 9.99 0.71
CA SER A 220 -17.41 10.55 0.24
C SER A 220 -17.22 11.97 0.73
N TYR A 221 -15.99 12.50 0.64
CA TYR A 221 -15.70 13.88 1.00
C TYR A 221 -15.33 14.72 -0.21
N ASP A 222 -15.87 15.94 -0.27
CA ASP A 222 -15.30 17.04 -1.05
C ASP A 222 -14.06 17.60 -0.36
N LYS A 223 -12.90 17.10 -0.79
CA LYS A 223 -11.60 17.45 -0.20
C LYS A 223 -11.13 18.86 -0.58
N SER A 224 -11.81 19.58 -1.49
CA SER A 224 -11.46 20.97 -1.79
C SER A 224 -11.57 21.87 -0.55
N LYS A 225 -12.42 21.48 0.41
CA LYS A 225 -12.58 22.14 1.71
C LYS A 225 -11.41 21.92 2.67
N TRP A 226 -10.42 21.09 2.33
CA TRP A 226 -9.30 20.75 3.21
C TRP A 226 -7.98 21.40 2.78
N GLY A 227 -8.03 22.30 1.79
CA GLY A 227 -6.86 23.00 1.29
C GLY A 227 -6.29 24.04 2.25
N PHE A 228 -5.11 24.57 1.89
CA PHE A 228 -4.52 25.71 2.57
C PHE A 228 -5.08 27.03 2.05
N ALA A 229 -5.03 28.06 2.89
CA ALA A 229 -5.10 29.44 2.40
C ALA A 229 -3.82 29.72 1.60
N VAL A 230 -3.95 30.24 0.39
CA VAL A 230 -2.82 30.54 -0.50
C VAL A 230 -2.64 32.04 -0.68
N ASP A 231 -1.40 32.47 -0.97
CA ASP A 231 -1.08 33.84 -1.38
C ASP A 231 -1.41 34.10 -2.86
N GLU A 232 -1.09 35.30 -3.34
CA GLU A 232 -1.31 35.72 -4.74
C GLU A 232 -0.57 34.83 -5.77
N LYS A 233 0.48 34.14 -5.34
CA LYS A 233 1.25 33.20 -6.18
C LYS A 233 0.76 31.77 -6.04
N GLY A 234 -0.32 31.51 -5.29
CA GLY A 234 -0.83 30.16 -5.04
C GLY A 234 0.03 29.34 -4.06
N VAL A 235 0.96 29.98 -3.33
CA VAL A 235 1.77 29.31 -2.31
C VAL A 235 1.00 29.31 -0.98
N PRO A 236 0.95 28.18 -0.24
CA PRO A 236 0.32 28.15 1.08
C PRO A 236 0.88 29.22 2.04
N LYS A 237 -0.01 30.05 2.58
CA LYS A 237 0.32 31.06 3.60
C LYS A 237 0.83 30.37 4.85
N ARG A 238 1.79 31.02 5.52
CA ARG A 238 2.42 30.50 6.75
C ARG A 238 2.43 31.58 7.83
N ASP A 239 2.25 31.16 9.08
CA ASP A 239 2.51 31.97 10.26
C ASP A 239 3.59 31.30 11.11
N PRO A 240 4.86 31.74 10.99
CA PRO A 240 5.97 31.18 11.76
C PRO A 240 5.85 31.41 13.27
N SER A 241 5.01 32.35 13.72
CA SER A 241 4.77 32.55 15.16
C SER A 241 3.85 31.48 15.77
N LEU A 242 3.18 30.69 14.92
CA LEU A 242 2.21 29.66 15.29
C LEU A 242 1.04 30.20 16.13
N LYS A 243 0.75 31.52 16.05
CA LYS A 243 -0.33 32.17 16.82
C LYS A 243 -1.66 32.14 16.09
N ASN A 244 -1.65 32.05 14.76
CA ASN A 244 -2.86 31.97 13.97
C ASN A 244 -3.66 30.70 14.34
N PRO A 245 -4.94 30.81 14.73
CA PRO A 245 -5.74 29.65 15.15
C PRO A 245 -5.95 28.61 14.04
N ARG A 246 -5.72 28.98 12.77
CA ARG A 246 -5.80 28.11 11.59
C ARG A 246 -4.46 27.51 11.17
N CYS A 247 -3.37 27.76 11.89
CA CYS A 247 -2.15 26.99 11.72
C CYS A 247 -2.44 25.50 11.91
N VAL A 248 -1.82 24.64 11.09
CA VAL A 248 -1.96 23.18 11.19
C VAL A 248 -1.72 22.71 12.62
N LEU A 249 -0.69 23.22 13.31
CA LEU A 249 -0.39 22.82 14.69
C LEU A 249 -1.53 23.13 15.68
N ASN A 250 -2.20 24.27 15.52
CA ASN A 250 -3.29 24.68 16.43
C ASN A 250 -4.56 23.88 16.16
N LEU A 251 -4.86 23.60 14.89
CA LEU A 251 -5.94 22.69 14.51
C LEU A 251 -5.65 21.26 14.95
N LEU A 252 -4.40 20.83 14.91
CA LEU A 252 -3.94 19.52 15.39
C LEU A 252 -4.20 19.38 16.90
N LYS A 253 -3.77 20.36 17.70
CA LYS A 253 -4.06 20.42 19.15
C LYS A 253 -5.56 20.30 19.42
N LYS A 254 -6.38 21.10 18.73
CA LYS A 254 -7.84 21.05 18.86
C LYS A 254 -8.42 19.68 18.47
N HIS A 255 -7.91 19.05 17.42
CA HIS A 255 -8.42 17.77 16.94
C HIS A 255 -8.19 16.64 17.95
N TYR A 256 -6.99 16.60 18.55
CA TYR A 256 -6.56 15.53 19.45
C TYR A 256 -6.88 15.78 20.93
N ASP A 257 -7.36 16.97 21.31
CA ASP A 257 -7.73 17.28 22.70
C ASP A 257 -8.70 16.26 23.33
N ARG A 258 -9.55 15.65 22.51
CA ARG A 258 -10.55 14.65 22.91
C ARG A 258 -9.96 13.30 23.34
N TYR A 259 -8.68 13.03 23.06
CA TYR A 259 -8.02 11.74 23.30
C TYR A 259 -7.39 11.71 24.70
N THR A 260 -8.19 11.95 25.74
CA THR A 260 -7.71 11.94 27.13
C THR A 260 -7.24 10.54 27.55
N LEU A 261 -6.30 10.46 28.51
CA LEU A 261 -5.76 9.18 29.01
C LEU A 261 -6.87 8.18 29.37
N LYS A 262 -7.86 8.65 30.14
CA LYS A 262 -9.06 7.88 30.50
C LYS A 262 -9.83 7.37 29.29
N LYS A 263 -10.15 8.24 28.32
CA LYS A 263 -10.90 7.84 27.12
C LYS A 263 -10.13 6.84 26.27
N VAL A 264 -8.81 7.02 26.17
CA VAL A 264 -7.94 6.10 25.45
C VAL A 264 -7.91 4.75 26.16
N SER A 265 -7.76 4.71 27.47
CA SER A 265 -7.83 3.47 28.27
C SER A 265 -9.18 2.76 28.09
N GLU A 266 -10.30 3.48 28.16
CA GLU A 266 -11.65 2.93 27.93
C GLU A 266 -11.80 2.28 26.55
N VAL A 267 -11.26 2.90 25.49
CA VAL A 267 -11.42 2.41 24.12
C VAL A 267 -10.43 1.29 23.82
N THR A 268 -9.17 1.44 24.22
CA THR A 268 -8.09 0.50 23.91
C THR A 268 -8.09 -0.71 24.84
N GLY A 269 -8.61 -0.58 26.05
CA GLY A 269 -8.41 -1.56 27.12
C GLY A 269 -7.00 -1.55 27.71
N THR A 270 -6.11 -0.65 27.26
CA THR A 270 -4.77 -0.50 27.83
C THR A 270 -4.87 0.27 29.14
N PRO A 271 -4.35 -0.25 30.28
CA PRO A 271 -4.37 0.48 31.54
C PRO A 271 -3.71 1.86 31.43
N GLU A 272 -4.27 2.86 32.10
CA GLU A 272 -3.75 4.24 32.08
C GLU A 272 -2.26 4.34 32.47
N ALA A 273 -1.81 3.51 33.42
CA ALA A 273 -0.42 3.44 33.82
C ALA A 273 0.50 2.98 32.67
N ASN A 274 0.12 1.93 31.95
CA ASN A 274 0.88 1.43 30.79
C ASN A 274 0.87 2.44 29.64
N LEU A 275 -0.25 3.12 29.41
CA LEU A 275 -0.32 4.21 28.42
C LEU A 275 0.69 5.31 28.77
N LEU A 276 0.69 5.77 30.03
CA LEU A 276 1.59 6.82 30.48
C LEU A 276 3.06 6.40 30.41
N GLU A 277 3.36 5.15 30.76
CA GLU A 277 4.71 4.58 30.66
C GLU A 277 5.22 4.60 29.22
N VAL A 278 4.42 4.08 28.27
CA VAL A 278 4.77 4.10 26.84
C VAL A 278 4.91 5.53 26.32
N TYR A 279 3.96 6.41 26.64
CA TYR A 279 4.00 7.80 26.17
C TYR A 279 5.22 8.53 26.69
N LYS A 280 5.54 8.38 27.98
CA LYS A 280 6.72 9.00 28.59
C LYS A 280 8.01 8.50 27.97
N ALA A 281 8.15 7.18 27.80
CA ALA A 281 9.35 6.58 27.20
C ALA A 281 9.54 7.06 25.76
N TYR A 282 8.51 6.96 24.92
CA TYR A 282 8.63 7.31 23.50
C TYR A 282 8.80 8.80 23.26
N SER A 283 8.02 9.65 23.96
CA SER A 283 8.09 11.11 23.76
C SER A 283 9.35 11.75 24.35
N ALA A 284 10.13 11.05 25.18
CA ALA A 284 11.43 11.52 25.64
C ALA A 284 12.42 11.76 24.50
N THR A 285 12.19 11.18 23.31
CA THR A 285 13.03 11.38 22.13
C THR A 285 12.67 12.61 21.31
N GLY A 286 11.78 13.48 21.79
CA GLY A 286 11.58 14.81 21.17
C GLY A 286 12.77 15.75 21.35
N LYS A 287 13.81 15.31 22.09
CA LYS A 287 15.07 16.01 22.23
C LYS A 287 15.97 15.76 21.00
N PRO A 288 16.72 16.76 20.51
CA PRO A 288 17.52 16.62 19.28
C PRO A 288 18.65 15.58 19.36
N ASP A 289 19.10 15.22 20.56
CA ASP A 289 20.15 14.25 20.83
C ASP A 289 19.62 12.81 21.04
N LYS A 290 18.33 12.59 20.78
CA LYS A 290 17.65 11.32 20.95
C LYS A 290 16.91 10.92 19.69
N ALA A 291 16.80 9.60 19.47
CA ALA A 291 16.09 9.04 18.34
C ALA A 291 15.12 7.95 18.77
N ALA A 292 13.87 8.02 18.32
CA ALA A 292 12.97 6.88 18.37
C ALA A 292 12.62 6.38 16.98
N THR A 293 12.51 5.06 16.85
CA THR A 293 11.99 4.41 15.66
C THR A 293 10.69 3.66 15.97
N ILE A 294 9.82 3.58 14.98
CA ILE A 294 8.63 2.73 14.99
C ILE A 294 8.80 1.61 13.99
N MET A 295 8.59 0.38 14.44
CA MET A 295 8.59 -0.82 13.63
C MET A 295 7.18 -1.39 13.55
N TYR A 296 6.57 -1.31 12.37
CA TYR A 296 5.23 -1.84 12.12
C TYR A 296 5.19 -2.64 10.81
N ALA A 297 4.21 -3.53 10.66
CA ALA A 297 3.99 -4.32 9.46
C ALA A 297 2.47 -4.43 9.18
N MET A 298 1.95 -5.66 9.02
CA MET A 298 0.55 -5.91 8.66
C MET A 298 -0.46 -5.55 9.74
N GLY A 299 -0.06 -5.52 11.02
CA GLY A 299 -0.97 -5.28 12.13
C GLY A 299 -1.71 -3.94 12.05
N TRP A 300 -1.15 -2.97 11.32
CA TRP A 300 -1.78 -1.67 11.09
C TRP A 300 -2.40 -1.46 9.71
N THR A 301 -2.09 -2.30 8.73
CA THR A 301 -2.44 -2.00 7.33
C THR A 301 -3.77 -2.60 6.89
N GLN A 302 -4.24 -3.66 7.55
CA GLN A 302 -5.43 -4.43 7.19
C GLN A 302 -6.70 -4.00 7.94
N HIS A 303 -6.96 -2.71 7.96
CA HIS A 303 -8.15 -2.11 8.56
C HIS A 303 -8.80 -1.15 7.58
N THR A 304 -10.09 -0.87 7.74
CA THR A 304 -10.77 0.20 6.99
C THR A 304 -10.14 1.57 7.21
N VAL A 305 -9.43 1.74 8.34
CA VAL A 305 -8.68 2.95 8.72
C VAL A 305 -7.16 2.74 8.76
N GLY A 306 -6.63 1.70 8.11
CA GLY A 306 -5.20 1.36 8.22
C GLY A 306 -4.24 2.46 7.75
N VAL A 307 -4.63 3.22 6.73
CA VAL A 307 -3.89 4.43 6.30
C VAL A 307 -3.81 5.45 7.45
N GLN A 308 -4.87 5.62 8.23
CA GLN A 308 -4.93 6.59 9.31
C GLN A 308 -4.17 6.13 10.57
N ASN A 309 -4.10 4.82 10.85
CA ASN A 309 -3.19 4.29 11.87
C ASN A 309 -1.76 4.75 11.60
N ILE A 310 -1.30 4.57 10.36
CA ILE A 310 0.07 4.88 9.95
C ILE A 310 0.29 6.41 9.91
N ARG A 311 -0.69 7.19 9.44
CA ARG A 311 -0.63 8.66 9.45
C ARG A 311 -0.44 9.22 10.86
N ALA A 312 -1.15 8.70 11.87
CA ALA A 312 -0.99 9.14 13.24
C ALA A 312 0.46 8.92 13.73
N MET A 313 1.05 7.78 13.39
CA MET A 313 2.46 7.52 13.71
C MET A 313 3.43 8.43 12.95
N CYS A 314 3.19 8.70 11.66
CA CYS A 314 4.00 9.67 10.93
C CYS A 314 4.00 11.04 11.63
N MET A 315 2.83 11.46 12.11
CA MET A 315 2.68 12.73 12.81
C MET A 315 3.45 12.74 14.13
N ILE A 316 3.45 11.64 14.89
CA ILE A 316 4.28 11.50 16.09
C ILE A 316 5.76 11.64 15.74
N GLN A 317 6.26 10.93 14.72
CA GLN A 317 7.66 11.02 14.31
C GLN A 317 8.06 12.42 13.83
N LEU A 318 7.15 13.14 13.16
CA LEU A 318 7.37 14.54 12.77
C LEU A 318 7.37 15.49 13.98
N LEU A 319 6.47 15.27 14.95
CA LEU A 319 6.44 16.07 16.18
C LEU A 319 7.73 15.89 16.99
N LEU A 320 8.24 14.67 17.07
CA LEU A 320 9.45 14.37 17.84
C LEU A 320 10.74 14.64 17.05
N GLY A 321 10.67 15.05 15.78
CA GLY A 321 11.87 15.29 14.95
C GLY A 321 12.65 14.03 14.59
N ASN A 322 12.03 12.85 14.68
CA ASN A 322 12.69 11.55 14.46
C ASN A 322 12.85 11.19 12.97
N MET A 323 12.38 12.02 12.03
CA MET A 323 12.41 11.70 10.61
C MET A 323 13.70 12.21 9.95
N GLY A 324 14.44 11.32 9.28
CA GLY A 324 15.67 11.66 8.55
C GLY A 324 16.96 11.54 9.37
N ILE A 325 16.88 10.99 10.58
CA ILE A 325 18.02 10.75 11.48
C ILE A 325 18.31 9.26 11.66
N ALA A 326 19.53 8.93 12.07
CA ALA A 326 19.92 7.56 12.44
C ALA A 326 19.18 7.10 13.70
N GLY A 327 18.73 5.86 13.74
CA GLY A 327 17.93 5.31 14.84
C GLY A 327 16.48 5.80 14.89
N GLY A 328 16.10 6.64 13.92
CA GLY A 328 14.78 7.26 13.84
C GLY A 328 13.83 6.58 12.85
N GLY A 329 12.97 7.41 12.26
CA GLY A 329 12.19 7.08 11.09
C GLY A 329 10.96 6.21 11.32
N VAL A 330 10.30 5.87 10.23
CA VAL A 330 9.16 4.98 10.18
C VAL A 330 9.58 3.70 9.47
N ASN A 331 9.95 2.70 10.27
CA ASN A 331 10.38 1.40 9.79
C ASN A 331 9.18 0.51 9.48
N ALA A 332 8.57 0.76 8.32
CA ALA A 332 7.48 -0.03 7.76
C ALA A 332 8.02 -1.34 7.16
N LEU A 333 8.06 -2.39 7.98
CA LEU A 333 8.73 -3.65 7.68
C LEU A 333 8.01 -4.39 6.55
N ARG A 334 8.73 -4.63 5.45
CA ARG A 334 8.20 -5.34 4.28
C ARG A 334 8.06 -6.84 4.55
N GLY A 335 7.01 -7.45 3.97
CA GLY A 335 6.70 -8.87 4.15
C GLY A 335 7.62 -9.78 3.33
N GLU A 336 7.23 -10.07 2.08
CA GLU A 336 8.01 -10.95 1.20
C GLU A 336 9.32 -10.32 0.72
N SER A 337 10.25 -11.18 0.29
CA SER A 337 11.63 -10.84 -0.10
C SER A 337 11.70 -9.68 -1.09
N ASN A 338 10.86 -9.70 -2.13
CA ASN A 338 10.86 -8.69 -3.18
C ASN A 338 9.54 -7.91 -3.30
N VAL A 339 8.72 -7.85 -2.24
CA VAL A 339 7.45 -7.07 -2.29
C VAL A 339 7.67 -5.58 -2.57
N GLN A 340 8.85 -5.07 -2.21
CA GLN A 340 9.27 -3.71 -2.56
C GLN A 340 9.46 -3.59 -4.07
N GLY A 341 10.29 -4.46 -4.66
CA GLY A 341 10.58 -4.45 -6.10
C GLY A 341 9.37 -4.78 -6.97
N SER A 342 8.53 -5.75 -6.62
CA SER A 342 7.28 -6.03 -7.33
C SER A 342 6.28 -4.88 -7.28
N THR A 343 6.32 -4.05 -6.22
CA THR A 343 5.58 -2.79 -6.13
C THR A 343 6.21 -1.70 -6.99
N ASP A 344 7.55 -1.58 -6.99
CA ASP A 344 8.30 -0.64 -7.82
C ASP A 344 8.07 -0.90 -9.32
N HIS A 345 7.93 -2.17 -9.71
CA HIS A 345 7.58 -2.63 -11.06
C HIS A 345 6.06 -2.67 -11.32
N ALA A 346 5.24 -2.18 -10.38
CA ALA A 346 3.81 -1.96 -10.56
C ALA A 346 2.99 -3.20 -10.98
N LEU A 347 3.18 -4.32 -10.28
CA LEU A 347 2.22 -5.44 -10.27
C LEU A 347 0.96 -5.08 -9.45
N LEU A 348 0.37 -3.92 -9.77
CA LEU A 348 -0.80 -3.31 -9.12
C LEU A 348 -1.62 -2.57 -10.16
N PHE A 349 -2.95 -2.60 -10.05
CA PHE A 349 -3.82 -2.13 -11.14
C PHE A 349 -3.66 -0.63 -11.44
N HIS A 350 -3.36 0.14 -10.40
CA HIS A 350 -3.39 1.60 -10.36
C HIS A 350 -2.05 2.27 -10.65
N LEU A 351 -1.00 1.50 -10.94
CA LEU A 351 0.35 2.00 -11.20
C LEU A 351 0.94 1.45 -12.50
N LEU A 352 1.92 2.19 -13.00
CA LEU A 352 2.96 1.81 -13.95
C LEU A 352 4.31 1.85 -13.21
N PRO A 353 5.37 1.18 -13.73
CA PRO A 353 6.68 1.14 -13.08
C PRO A 353 7.21 2.51 -12.68
N GLY A 354 7.87 2.59 -11.52
CA GLY A 354 8.37 3.86 -10.96
C GLY A 354 7.28 4.74 -10.34
N TYR A 355 6.19 4.14 -9.85
CA TYR A 355 5.06 4.82 -9.19
C TYR A 355 4.32 5.84 -10.07
N LEU A 356 4.37 5.65 -11.39
CA LEU A 356 3.59 6.45 -12.32
C LEU A 356 2.10 6.02 -12.24
N PRO A 357 1.13 6.94 -12.13
CA PRO A 357 -0.28 6.55 -12.09
C PRO A 357 -0.73 5.80 -13.33
N MET A 358 -1.59 4.80 -13.17
CA MET A 358 -2.23 4.17 -14.31
C MET A 358 -3.16 5.17 -15.04
N PRO A 359 -3.06 5.30 -16.38
CA PRO A 359 -3.99 6.13 -17.16
C PRO A 359 -5.46 5.74 -16.94
N SER A 360 -6.30 6.75 -16.72
CA SER A 360 -7.76 6.60 -16.69
C SER A 360 -8.35 6.88 -18.07
N ALA A 361 -9.51 6.31 -18.37
CA ALA A 361 -10.17 6.38 -19.68
C ALA A 361 -10.43 7.83 -20.15
N SER A 362 -10.71 8.75 -19.23
CA SER A 362 -10.87 10.18 -19.55
C SER A 362 -9.60 10.89 -20.04
N ILE A 363 -8.43 10.30 -19.88
CA ILE A 363 -7.13 10.92 -20.18
C ILE A 363 -6.66 10.41 -21.55
N GLY A 364 -7.09 11.10 -22.62
CA GLY A 364 -6.89 10.66 -24.00
C GLY A 364 -5.52 10.94 -24.62
N SER A 365 -4.65 11.71 -23.95
CA SER A 365 -3.32 12.08 -24.49
C SER A 365 -2.24 12.09 -23.41
N LEU A 366 -0.98 11.98 -23.84
CA LEU A 366 0.16 12.08 -22.92
C LEU A 366 0.26 13.48 -22.29
N ALA A 367 -0.11 14.52 -23.02
CA ALA A 367 -0.14 15.90 -22.52
C ALA A 367 -1.12 16.05 -21.33
N THR A 368 -2.36 15.58 -21.49
CA THR A 368 -3.38 15.63 -20.43
C THR A 368 -3.02 14.73 -19.25
N TYR A 369 -2.37 13.59 -19.50
CA TYR A 369 -1.79 12.75 -18.45
C TYR A 369 -0.76 13.52 -17.62
N ASN A 370 0.22 14.13 -18.29
CA ASN A 370 1.27 14.89 -17.62
C ASN A 370 0.70 16.08 -16.84
N GLU A 371 -0.26 16.81 -17.39
CA GLU A 371 -0.91 17.94 -16.72
C GLU A 371 -1.66 17.50 -15.45
N LYS A 372 -2.50 16.45 -15.56
CA LYS A 372 -3.31 15.96 -14.44
C LYS A 372 -2.46 15.47 -13.28
N TYR A 373 -1.38 14.77 -13.60
CA TYR A 373 -0.66 13.98 -12.63
C TYR A 373 0.60 14.67 -12.11
N THR A 374 1.17 15.64 -12.83
CA THR A 374 2.37 16.37 -12.38
C THR A 374 2.01 17.48 -11.40
N PRO A 375 2.37 17.37 -10.12
CA PRO A 375 2.13 18.44 -9.16
C PRO A 375 2.96 19.68 -9.51
N LYS A 376 2.41 20.86 -9.25
CA LYS A 376 3.06 22.16 -9.47
C LYS A 376 3.29 22.84 -8.12
N SER A 377 4.37 23.62 -8.02
CA SER A 377 4.69 24.43 -6.85
C SER A 377 5.33 25.74 -7.30
N ASN A 378 4.81 26.85 -6.79
CA ASN A 378 5.40 28.19 -7.01
C ASN A 378 6.30 28.62 -5.83
N ASP A 379 6.48 27.76 -4.81
CA ASP A 379 7.42 28.00 -3.73
C ASP A 379 8.86 27.70 -4.21
N PRO A 380 9.77 28.70 -4.26
CA PRO A 380 11.14 28.51 -4.71
C PRO A 380 11.97 27.58 -3.82
N ARG A 381 11.52 27.30 -2.58
CA ARG A 381 12.18 26.35 -1.67
C ARG A 381 11.67 24.92 -1.81
N SER A 382 10.60 24.70 -2.58
CA SER A 382 10.04 23.38 -2.81
C SER A 382 10.72 22.74 -4.02
N ALA A 383 11.50 21.69 -3.78
CA ALA A 383 12.14 20.93 -4.86
C ALA A 383 11.13 20.30 -5.84
N ASN A 384 9.93 19.97 -5.36
CA ASN A 384 8.82 19.36 -6.11
C ASN A 384 9.30 18.37 -7.20
N TRP A 385 10.07 17.36 -6.80
CA TRP A 385 10.83 16.54 -7.77
C TRP A 385 9.93 15.83 -8.80
N TRP A 386 8.68 15.56 -8.44
CA TRP A 386 7.66 15.01 -9.33
C TRP A 386 7.34 15.90 -10.54
N GLN A 387 7.77 17.16 -10.57
CA GLN A 387 7.75 17.99 -11.79
C GLN A 387 8.46 17.34 -12.99
N ASN A 388 9.38 16.40 -12.72
CA ASN A 388 10.09 15.62 -13.74
C ASN A 388 9.29 14.42 -14.28
N ARG A 389 8.04 14.20 -13.85
CA ARG A 389 7.19 13.09 -14.31
C ARG A 389 7.09 12.93 -15.84
N PRO A 390 7.01 14.02 -16.64
CA PRO A 390 7.02 13.88 -18.10
C PRO A 390 8.25 13.15 -18.64
N LYS A 391 9.44 13.38 -18.04
CA LYS A 391 10.69 12.70 -18.43
C LYS A 391 10.60 11.20 -18.18
N TYR A 392 10.11 10.81 -17.00
CA TYR A 392 9.96 9.41 -16.61
C TYR A 392 8.92 8.69 -17.47
N THR A 393 7.79 9.35 -17.73
CA THR A 393 6.71 8.76 -18.54
C THR A 393 7.16 8.54 -19.99
N ALA A 394 7.81 9.54 -20.61
CA ALA A 394 8.35 9.38 -21.96
C ALA A 394 9.44 8.28 -22.02
N SER A 395 10.32 8.23 -21.02
CA SER A 395 11.39 7.20 -20.95
C SER A 395 10.81 5.80 -20.77
N LEU A 396 9.77 5.64 -19.94
CA LEU A 396 9.09 4.36 -19.77
C LEU A 396 8.43 3.90 -21.07
N LEU A 397 7.71 4.79 -21.76
CA LEU A 397 7.07 4.48 -23.04
C LEU A 397 8.09 4.10 -24.12
N LYS A 398 9.23 4.80 -24.17
CA LYS A 398 10.37 4.42 -25.01
C LYS A 398 10.95 3.06 -24.64
N SER A 399 11.02 2.72 -23.35
CA SER A 399 11.44 1.39 -22.91
C SER A 399 10.48 0.28 -23.33
N PHE A 400 9.17 0.56 -23.40
CA PHE A 400 8.18 -0.43 -23.82
C PHE A 400 8.12 -0.61 -25.35
N PHE A 401 8.27 0.47 -26.11
CA PHE A 401 7.96 0.47 -27.54
C PHE A 401 9.15 0.79 -28.45
N GLY A 402 10.33 1.09 -27.88
CA GLY A 402 11.55 1.39 -28.62
C GLY A 402 11.36 2.51 -29.64
N ASP A 403 11.80 2.25 -30.86
CA ASP A 403 11.74 3.20 -31.98
C ASP A 403 10.31 3.54 -32.41
N LYS A 404 9.31 2.73 -32.01
CA LYS A 404 7.90 2.99 -32.34
C LYS A 404 7.25 4.04 -31.45
N ALA A 405 7.81 4.34 -30.27
CA ALA A 405 7.35 5.45 -29.44
C ALA A 405 7.94 6.77 -29.96
N THR A 406 7.22 7.52 -30.78
CA THR A 406 7.71 8.79 -31.37
C THR A 406 6.90 9.98 -30.85
N ALA A 407 7.37 11.21 -31.07
CA ALA A 407 6.63 12.38 -30.61
C ALA A 407 5.27 12.52 -31.32
N GLU A 408 5.19 12.11 -32.59
CA GLU A 408 4.00 12.23 -33.44
C GLU A 408 2.85 11.31 -32.99
N ASN A 409 3.15 10.27 -32.21
CA ASN A 409 2.16 9.32 -31.71
C ASN A 409 2.03 9.31 -30.18
N ASP A 410 2.40 10.40 -29.51
CA ASP A 410 2.40 10.51 -28.04
C ASP A 410 3.22 9.39 -27.37
N PHE A 411 4.34 8.99 -27.99
CA PHE A 411 5.19 7.89 -27.56
C PHE A 411 4.43 6.56 -27.40
N GLY A 412 3.35 6.34 -28.14
CA GLY A 412 2.52 5.13 -28.01
C GLY A 412 1.65 5.12 -26.75
N TYR A 413 1.45 6.26 -26.06
CA TYR A 413 0.60 6.37 -24.86
C TYR A 413 -0.78 5.72 -25.04
N ASN A 414 -1.37 5.86 -26.23
CA ASN A 414 -2.68 5.30 -26.52
C ASN A 414 -2.70 3.78 -26.75
N TRP A 415 -1.54 3.11 -26.81
CA TRP A 415 -1.45 1.64 -26.84
C TRP A 415 -1.57 1.02 -25.45
N LEU A 416 -1.31 1.79 -24.38
CA LEU A 416 -1.52 1.31 -23.03
C LEU A 416 -3.01 1.05 -22.77
N PRO A 417 -3.35 -0.02 -22.02
CA PRO A 417 -4.70 -0.16 -21.50
C PRO A 417 -5.04 1.02 -20.59
N LYS A 418 -6.32 1.35 -20.40
CA LYS A 418 -6.76 2.39 -19.46
C LYS A 418 -7.86 1.88 -18.53
N ILE A 419 -7.79 2.23 -17.25
CA ILE A 419 -8.86 1.91 -16.30
C ILE A 419 -10.02 2.90 -16.41
N ASP A 420 -11.24 2.50 -16.05
CA ASP A 420 -12.33 3.46 -15.95
C ASP A 420 -12.09 4.44 -14.79
N ASP A 421 -12.54 5.68 -14.97
CA ASP A 421 -12.42 6.71 -13.94
C ASP A 421 -13.10 6.28 -12.63
N GLY A 422 -12.33 6.28 -11.54
CA GLY A 422 -12.83 5.98 -10.20
C GLY A 422 -13.24 4.52 -9.94
N LYS A 423 -13.11 3.62 -10.92
CA LYS A 423 -13.47 2.21 -10.76
C LYS A 423 -12.25 1.42 -10.23
N PRO A 424 -12.40 0.68 -9.13
CA PRO A 424 -11.32 -0.17 -8.64
C PRO A 424 -11.21 -1.46 -9.46
N TYR A 425 -9.98 -1.94 -9.61
CA TYR A 425 -9.62 -3.21 -10.25
C TYR A 425 -8.74 -4.04 -9.30
N SER A 426 -8.99 -3.92 -8.00
CA SER A 426 -8.12 -4.43 -6.94
C SER A 426 -8.35 -5.91 -6.64
N TRP A 427 -7.54 -6.48 -5.74
CA TRP A 427 -7.64 -7.88 -5.31
C TRP A 427 -9.07 -8.36 -5.02
N LEU A 428 -9.84 -7.61 -4.22
CA LEU A 428 -11.22 -8.01 -3.90
C LEU A 428 -12.15 -7.91 -5.12
N ASP A 429 -11.96 -6.90 -5.97
CA ASP A 429 -12.73 -6.74 -7.22
C ASP A 429 -12.46 -7.89 -8.20
N ILE A 430 -11.23 -8.42 -8.24
CA ILE A 430 -10.88 -9.59 -9.06
C ILE A 430 -11.73 -10.79 -8.64
N PHE A 431 -11.74 -11.12 -7.34
CA PHE A 431 -12.46 -12.30 -6.86
C PHE A 431 -13.98 -12.11 -6.89
N ASP A 432 -14.48 -10.88 -6.73
CA ASP A 432 -15.90 -10.57 -6.93
C ASP A 432 -16.31 -10.67 -8.39
N ALA A 433 -15.51 -10.15 -9.32
CA ALA A 433 -15.76 -10.29 -10.75
C ALA A 433 -15.69 -11.77 -11.19
N MET A 434 -14.72 -12.53 -10.67
CA MET A 434 -14.57 -13.97 -10.90
C MET A 434 -15.76 -14.75 -10.35
N TYR A 435 -16.19 -14.46 -9.11
CA TYR A 435 -17.37 -15.09 -8.52
C TYR A 435 -18.65 -14.79 -9.31
N ASN A 436 -18.73 -13.64 -9.97
CA ASN A 436 -19.83 -13.28 -10.85
C ASN A 436 -19.64 -13.75 -12.30
N GLY A 437 -18.63 -14.59 -12.58
CA GLY A 437 -18.39 -15.19 -13.91
C GLY A 437 -17.90 -14.21 -14.97
N LYS A 438 -17.44 -13.01 -14.58
CA LYS A 438 -16.93 -11.97 -15.48
C LYS A 438 -15.46 -12.21 -15.87
N ILE A 439 -14.68 -12.82 -15.00
CA ILE A 439 -13.32 -13.29 -15.31
C ILE A 439 -13.41 -14.70 -15.88
N LYS A 440 -12.79 -14.90 -17.04
CA LYS A 440 -12.72 -16.18 -17.77
C LYS A 440 -11.37 -16.86 -17.61
N GLY A 441 -10.30 -16.07 -17.66
CA GLY A 441 -8.93 -16.50 -17.54
C GLY A 441 -8.25 -15.95 -16.30
N PHE A 442 -7.44 -16.77 -15.63
CA PHE A 442 -6.75 -16.35 -14.42
C PHE A 442 -5.31 -16.85 -14.35
N PHE A 443 -4.39 -15.93 -14.09
CA PHE A 443 -3.01 -16.25 -13.74
C PHE A 443 -2.82 -16.17 -12.23
N ALA A 444 -2.59 -17.30 -11.59
CA ALA A 444 -2.10 -17.39 -10.21
C ALA A 444 -0.58 -17.62 -10.26
N TRP A 445 0.18 -16.54 -10.42
CA TRP A 445 1.62 -16.59 -10.69
C TRP A 445 2.39 -16.39 -9.39
N GLY A 446 3.03 -17.44 -8.86
CA GLY A 446 3.78 -17.36 -7.60
C GLY A 446 2.93 -16.97 -6.39
N GLN A 447 1.65 -17.32 -6.37
CA GLN A 447 0.70 -17.02 -5.27
C GLN A 447 -0.28 -18.17 -5.01
N ASN A 448 -0.90 -18.15 -3.81
CA ASN A 448 -1.87 -19.15 -3.35
C ASN A 448 -3.20 -18.51 -2.85
N PRO A 449 -3.99 -17.84 -3.71
CA PRO A 449 -5.24 -17.19 -3.32
C PRO A 449 -6.30 -18.12 -2.71
N ALA A 450 -6.27 -19.42 -2.98
CA ALA A 450 -7.17 -20.41 -2.34
C ALA A 450 -7.04 -20.45 -0.82
N CYS A 451 -5.92 -19.96 -0.29
CA CYS A 451 -5.60 -19.89 1.14
C CYS A 451 -5.40 -18.46 1.62
N SER A 452 -4.66 -17.62 0.88
CA SER A 452 -4.35 -16.24 1.30
C SER A 452 -5.50 -15.24 1.06
N GLY A 453 -6.44 -15.56 0.18
CA GLY A 453 -7.61 -14.74 -0.06
C GLY A 453 -8.60 -14.79 1.11
N VAL A 454 -9.16 -13.63 1.47
CA VAL A 454 -10.23 -13.55 2.48
C VAL A 454 -11.46 -14.36 2.02
N ASN A 455 -12.11 -15.06 2.95
CA ASN A 455 -13.22 -15.98 2.66
C ASN A 455 -12.84 -17.04 1.60
N SER A 456 -11.95 -17.96 1.98
CA SER A 456 -11.44 -19.03 1.11
C SER A 456 -12.54 -19.85 0.42
N ASN A 457 -13.69 -20.07 1.08
CA ASN A 457 -14.83 -20.75 0.47
C ASN A 457 -15.37 -20.00 -0.75
N LYS A 458 -15.56 -18.68 -0.65
CA LYS A 458 -15.98 -17.85 -1.79
C LYS A 458 -14.90 -17.84 -2.87
N THR A 459 -13.63 -17.68 -2.49
CA THR A 459 -12.50 -17.65 -3.43
C THR A 459 -12.37 -18.94 -4.23
N ARG A 460 -12.46 -20.11 -3.59
CA ARG A 460 -12.44 -21.41 -4.25
C ARG A 460 -13.65 -21.61 -5.18
N LYS A 461 -14.84 -21.18 -4.76
CA LYS A 461 -16.05 -21.17 -5.61
C LYS A 461 -15.93 -20.22 -6.80
N ALA A 462 -15.22 -19.10 -6.65
CA ALA A 462 -14.96 -18.18 -7.74
C ALA A 462 -14.06 -18.83 -8.79
N MET A 463 -12.97 -19.50 -8.37
CA MET A 463 -12.07 -20.21 -9.30
C MET A 463 -12.77 -21.32 -10.08
N ALA A 464 -13.80 -21.98 -9.51
CA ALA A 464 -14.61 -22.97 -10.21
C ALA A 464 -15.46 -22.41 -11.37
N LYS A 465 -15.59 -21.07 -11.48
CA LYS A 465 -16.32 -20.39 -12.55
C LYS A 465 -15.42 -19.91 -13.70
N LEU A 466 -14.12 -20.10 -13.59
CA LEU A 466 -13.17 -19.79 -14.65
C LEU A 466 -13.30 -20.79 -15.80
N ASP A 467 -13.03 -20.33 -17.01
CA ASP A 467 -12.87 -21.20 -18.17
C ASP A 467 -11.49 -21.87 -18.10
N TRP A 468 -10.45 -21.08 -17.77
CA TRP A 468 -9.09 -21.58 -17.62
C TRP A 468 -8.31 -20.86 -16.51
N MET A 469 -7.34 -21.56 -15.94
CA MET A 469 -6.41 -21.03 -14.96
C MET A 469 -4.98 -21.52 -15.22
N VAL A 470 -4.01 -20.62 -15.09
CA VAL A 470 -2.59 -20.95 -15.07
C VAL A 470 -2.05 -20.71 -13.67
N ASN A 471 -1.51 -21.74 -13.03
CA ASN A 471 -0.81 -21.63 -11.76
C ASN A 471 0.68 -21.88 -11.99
N VAL A 472 1.50 -20.87 -11.72
CA VAL A 472 2.96 -20.99 -11.75
C VAL A 472 3.44 -21.05 -10.30
N ASN A 473 4.05 -22.15 -9.88
CA ASN A 473 4.52 -22.31 -8.50
C ASN A 473 5.58 -23.41 -8.41
N LEU A 474 6.22 -23.53 -7.26
CA LEU A 474 7.21 -24.58 -6.98
C LEU A 474 6.55 -25.96 -6.80
N PHE A 475 5.39 -25.98 -6.16
CA PHE A 475 4.66 -27.20 -5.80
C PHE A 475 3.20 -27.11 -6.23
N ASP A 476 2.57 -28.25 -6.47
CA ASP A 476 1.11 -28.33 -6.47
C ASP A 476 0.58 -27.87 -5.09
N ASN A 477 -0.52 -27.14 -5.10
CA ASN A 477 -1.00 -26.38 -3.94
C ASN A 477 -2.53 -26.20 -4.00
N GLU A 478 -3.13 -25.61 -2.97
CA GLU A 478 -4.59 -25.46 -2.87
C GLU A 478 -5.20 -24.60 -3.98
N THR A 479 -4.42 -23.70 -4.60
CA THR A 479 -4.87 -22.94 -5.77
C THR A 479 -4.83 -23.81 -7.01
N GLY A 480 -3.67 -24.37 -7.38
CA GLY A 480 -3.55 -25.27 -8.55
C GLY A 480 -4.52 -26.46 -8.51
N SER A 481 -4.76 -26.99 -7.31
CA SER A 481 -5.64 -28.14 -7.05
C SER A 481 -7.00 -27.79 -6.44
N PHE A 482 -7.48 -26.53 -6.57
CA PHE A 482 -8.74 -26.10 -5.92
C PHE A 482 -9.93 -27.00 -6.28
N TRP A 483 -9.94 -27.55 -7.50
CA TRP A 483 -11.00 -28.39 -8.07
C TRP A 483 -11.19 -29.74 -7.35
N ARG A 484 -10.21 -30.18 -6.57
CA ARG A 484 -10.27 -31.35 -5.67
C ARG A 484 -10.13 -30.97 -4.20
N GLY A 485 -10.35 -29.69 -3.87
CA GLY A 485 -10.32 -29.20 -2.50
C GLY A 485 -11.55 -29.63 -1.68
N PRO A 486 -11.58 -29.30 -0.38
CA PRO A 486 -12.71 -29.63 0.49
C PRO A 486 -14.04 -29.11 -0.05
N GLY A 487 -15.03 -30.00 -0.17
CA GLY A 487 -16.38 -29.68 -0.66
C GLY A 487 -16.49 -29.44 -2.16
N MET A 488 -15.45 -29.76 -2.95
CA MET A 488 -15.48 -29.68 -4.40
C MET A 488 -15.70 -31.04 -5.03
N ASP A 489 -16.56 -31.09 -6.04
CA ASP A 489 -16.70 -32.24 -6.94
C ASP A 489 -16.07 -31.91 -8.29
N PRO A 490 -14.91 -32.50 -8.63
CA PRO A 490 -14.24 -32.24 -9.90
C PRO A 490 -15.14 -32.47 -11.12
N ALA A 491 -16.10 -33.41 -11.03
CA ALA A 491 -17.01 -33.73 -12.13
C ALA A 491 -17.94 -32.56 -12.48
N ASN A 492 -18.13 -31.58 -11.59
CA ASN A 492 -18.95 -30.39 -11.80
C ASN A 492 -18.13 -29.13 -12.11
N ILE A 493 -16.80 -29.23 -12.10
CA ILE A 493 -15.91 -28.07 -12.30
C ILE A 493 -15.30 -28.14 -13.69
N LYS A 494 -15.64 -27.16 -14.54
CA LYS A 494 -15.23 -27.11 -15.95
C LYS A 494 -13.90 -26.38 -16.19
N THR A 495 -13.36 -25.70 -15.18
CA THR A 495 -12.11 -24.93 -15.29
C THR A 495 -10.95 -25.81 -15.76
N GLU A 496 -10.37 -25.47 -16.90
CA GLU A 496 -9.09 -26.02 -17.33
C GLU A 496 -7.97 -25.48 -16.44
N VAL A 497 -7.05 -26.34 -15.97
CA VAL A 497 -5.94 -25.86 -15.14
C VAL A 497 -4.60 -26.30 -15.72
N PHE A 498 -3.69 -25.34 -15.83
CA PHE A 498 -2.29 -25.56 -16.17
C PHE A 498 -1.45 -25.25 -14.94
N MET A 499 -0.69 -26.24 -14.48
CA MET A 499 0.27 -26.08 -13.39
C MET A 499 1.68 -26.14 -13.97
N LEU A 500 2.39 -25.01 -13.93
CA LEU A 500 3.73 -24.85 -14.46
C LEU A 500 4.73 -24.81 -13.29
N PRO A 501 5.64 -25.80 -13.17
CA PRO A 501 6.63 -25.80 -12.10
C PRO A 501 7.70 -24.73 -12.36
N ALA A 502 7.91 -23.84 -11.40
CA ALA A 502 9.03 -22.88 -11.43
C ALA A 502 10.25 -23.45 -10.68
N CYS A 503 11.44 -22.95 -10.99
CA CYS A 503 12.61 -23.18 -10.14
C CYS A 503 12.55 -22.29 -8.88
N VAL A 504 13.30 -22.67 -7.86
CA VAL A 504 13.53 -21.81 -6.69
C VAL A 504 14.47 -20.67 -7.07
N SER A 505 14.25 -19.49 -6.48
CA SER A 505 15.27 -18.43 -6.44
C SER A 505 16.36 -18.86 -5.45
N VAL A 506 17.63 -18.78 -5.85
CA VAL A 506 18.80 -19.25 -5.09
C VAL A 506 19.53 -18.07 -4.47
#